data_AF-W7HX56-F1
#
_entry.id   AF-W7HX56-F1
#
_cell.length_a   1.000
_cell.length_b   1.000
_cell.length_c   1.000
_cell.angle_alpha   90.00
_cell.angle_beta   90.00
_cell.angle_gamma   90.00
#
_symmetry.space_group_name_H-M   'P 1'
#
loop_
_entity.id
_entity.type
_entity.pdbx_description
1 polymer ?
#
loop_
_entity_poly.entity_id
_entity_poly.type
_entity_poly.pdbx_seq_one_letter_code
_entity_poly.pdbx_strand_id
1 'polypeptide(L)'
;MLSFTGRLLALSLAVSSVSAIPVPNPQTADPSTLEACPQSTADGSIVCSADGSSFFVCNYGKKVPMGAVAAGTICKNGMVVGVDSPAVPNPPAVVPAPPNKAPMPTTVVANPQPIANGPGGYQPNPPAVPPASTGPVTSTILSTVYDVTSSTSTVYVTVSGVPPSSANSAAPTYAPAPTGGATSPVKITEQVVLAVAPSSNTCSGASFPDECNTAKEAVPFIAAGFEKFQINTIGEAAALLSIMAFESGDFKFNINHFPGRPGQGTKAMLMANFIVSYAQTFGSTDNIAPGLSSSNIDAQSDDIKNKVRAVVLSNERTFAAAAWFYSDMCSESVKAGLRKGPTIAAWTDYITQCVGTTVTEDRTVGYVKAVMALGGSTPA
;
A
#
# COMPACT_ATOMS: atom_id res chain seq x y z
N MET A 1 75.00 -45.80 14.44
CA MET A 1 74.32 -46.06 13.15
C MET A 1 72.87 -45.59 13.28
N LEU A 2 72.43 -44.84 12.26
CA LEU A 2 71.04 -44.46 11.91
C LEU A 2 70.33 -43.42 12.80
N SER A 3 70.49 -42.15 12.40
CA SER A 3 69.63 -41.02 12.75
C SER A 3 68.49 -40.94 11.73
N PHE A 4 67.24 -41.11 12.18
CA PHE A 4 66.04 -40.93 11.36
C PHE A 4 65.57 -39.47 11.42
N THR A 5 65.75 -38.74 10.32
CA THR A 5 65.15 -37.41 10.10
C THR A 5 63.72 -37.57 9.56
N GLY A 6 62.71 -37.29 10.39
CA GLY A 6 61.32 -37.16 9.97
C GLY A 6 61.07 -35.79 9.34
N ARG A 7 60.85 -35.75 8.03
CA ARG A 7 60.31 -34.58 7.31
C ARG A 7 58.78 -34.57 7.46
N LEU A 8 58.27 -33.58 8.19
CA LEU A 8 56.85 -33.25 8.25
C LEU A 8 56.50 -32.51 6.95
N LEU A 9 55.75 -33.16 6.04
CA LEU A 9 55.14 -32.50 4.89
C LEU A 9 53.87 -31.79 5.38
N ALA A 10 53.95 -30.47 5.57
CA ALA A 10 52.77 -29.63 5.73
C ALA A 10 52.10 -29.44 4.36
N LEU A 11 50.93 -30.06 4.17
CA LEU A 11 50.10 -29.86 2.98
C LEU A 11 49.31 -28.57 3.18
N SER A 12 49.83 -27.45 2.67
CA SER A 12 49.11 -26.17 2.62
C SER A 12 48.01 -26.23 1.57
N LEU A 13 46.76 -26.38 2.03
CA LEU A 13 45.57 -26.09 1.22
C LEU A 13 45.49 -24.57 1.00
N ALA A 14 45.91 -24.12 -0.19
CA ALA A 14 45.62 -22.78 -0.66
C ALA A 14 44.12 -22.69 -0.96
N VAL A 15 43.37 -22.05 -0.07
CA VAL A 15 42.00 -21.61 -0.37
C VAL A 15 42.15 -20.37 -1.24
N SER A 16 41.96 -20.52 -2.55
CA SER A 16 41.84 -19.38 -3.45
C SER A 16 40.59 -18.59 -3.06
N SER A 17 40.79 -17.50 -2.33
CA SER A 17 39.77 -16.48 -2.12
C SER A 17 39.38 -15.91 -3.48
N VAL A 18 38.17 -16.25 -3.93
CA VAL A 18 37.54 -15.57 -5.06
C VAL A 18 37.30 -14.13 -4.63
N SER A 19 38.18 -13.22 -5.05
CA SER A 19 37.95 -11.79 -4.93
C SER A 19 36.64 -11.48 -5.64
N ALA A 20 35.62 -11.08 -4.87
CA ALA A 20 34.38 -10.58 -5.44
C ALA A 20 34.73 -9.42 -6.38
N ILE A 21 34.35 -9.57 -7.65
CA ILE A 21 34.38 -8.48 -8.62
C ILE A 21 33.54 -7.34 -8.01
N PRO A 22 34.07 -6.12 -7.89
CA PRO A 22 33.27 -4.99 -7.43
C PRO A 22 32.06 -4.86 -8.35
N VAL A 23 30.86 -5.09 -7.81
CA VAL A 23 29.62 -4.80 -8.51
C VAL A 23 29.60 -3.28 -8.67
N PRO A 24 29.60 -2.74 -9.90
CA PRO A 24 29.48 -1.31 -10.11
C PRO A 24 28.20 -0.84 -9.42
N ASN A 25 28.33 0.17 -8.56
CA ASN A 25 27.19 0.85 -7.96
C ASN A 25 26.25 1.26 -9.10
N PRO A 26 24.93 0.97 -9.05
CA PRO A 26 24.02 1.38 -10.10
C PRO A 26 24.02 2.91 -10.15
N GLN A 27 24.81 3.46 -11.07
CA GLN A 27 24.81 4.90 -11.34
C GLN A 27 23.44 5.22 -11.90
N THR A 28 22.65 6.00 -11.15
CA THR A 28 21.52 6.73 -11.71
C THR A 28 22.04 7.51 -12.91
N ALA A 29 21.58 7.15 -14.11
CA ALA A 29 21.99 7.82 -15.33
C ALA A 29 21.77 9.33 -15.19
N ASP A 30 22.76 10.13 -15.59
CA ASP A 30 22.64 11.58 -15.60
C ASP A 30 21.41 11.96 -16.45
N PRO A 31 20.41 12.66 -15.89
CA PRO A 31 19.17 13.01 -16.60
C PRO A 31 19.41 13.80 -17.90
N SER A 32 20.54 14.50 -18.01
CA SER A 32 20.92 15.25 -19.21
C SER A 32 21.30 14.32 -20.38
N THR A 33 21.70 13.09 -20.09
CA THR A 33 22.11 12.07 -21.08
C THR A 33 20.97 11.16 -21.53
N LEU A 34 19.80 11.23 -20.87
CA LEU A 34 18.65 10.40 -21.22
C LEU A 34 18.05 10.81 -22.57
N GLU A 35 17.76 9.80 -23.38
CA GLU A 35 17.06 9.95 -24.65
C GLU A 35 15.70 10.65 -24.45
N ALA A 36 15.33 11.48 -25.42
CA ALA A 36 14.01 12.10 -25.42
C ALA A 36 12.92 11.06 -25.71
N CYS A 37 11.75 11.25 -25.10
CA CYS A 37 10.55 10.53 -25.46
C CYS A 37 10.08 10.89 -26.87
N PRO A 38 9.38 9.97 -27.57
CA PRO A 38 8.74 10.30 -28.83
C PRO A 38 7.81 11.51 -28.66
N GLN A 39 7.83 12.45 -29.62
CA GLN A 39 6.94 13.60 -29.58
C GLN A 39 5.49 13.13 -29.48
N SER A 40 4.68 13.78 -28.63
CA SER A 40 3.30 13.43 -28.23
C SER A 40 3.12 12.33 -27.16
N THR A 41 4.21 11.78 -26.62
CA THR A 41 4.11 10.84 -25.50
C THR A 41 3.85 11.58 -24.19
N ALA A 42 2.74 11.29 -23.52
CA ALA A 42 2.43 11.86 -22.21
C ALA A 42 3.39 11.31 -21.14
N ASP A 43 3.67 12.13 -20.12
CA ASP A 43 4.40 11.67 -18.94
C ASP A 43 3.68 10.48 -18.29
N GLY A 44 4.45 9.48 -17.86
CA GLY A 44 3.96 8.19 -17.37
C GLY A 44 3.79 7.12 -18.46
N SER A 45 3.84 7.46 -19.75
CA SER A 45 3.69 6.46 -20.82
C SER A 45 4.89 5.52 -20.91
N ILE A 46 4.62 4.25 -21.22
CA ILE A 46 5.65 3.26 -21.50
C ILE A 46 6.16 3.43 -22.94
N VAL A 47 7.48 3.45 -23.11
CA VAL A 47 8.15 3.42 -24.41
C VAL A 47 8.96 2.14 -24.51
N CYS A 48 8.79 1.40 -25.60
CA CYS A 48 9.51 0.15 -25.83
C CYS A 48 10.84 0.40 -26.53
N SER A 49 11.86 -0.42 -26.22
CA SER A 49 13.05 -0.49 -27.07
C SER A 49 12.70 -1.03 -28.46
N ALA A 50 13.57 -0.79 -29.44
CA ALA A 50 13.33 -1.19 -30.82
C ALA A 50 13.19 -2.71 -31.00
N ASP A 51 13.86 -3.50 -30.16
CA ASP A 51 13.80 -4.96 -30.11
C ASP A 51 12.70 -5.48 -29.17
N GLY A 52 11.98 -4.60 -28.46
CA GLY A 52 10.96 -4.94 -27.48
C GLY A 52 11.47 -5.66 -26.23
N SER A 53 12.78 -5.81 -26.05
CA SER A 53 13.39 -6.54 -24.92
C SER A 53 13.47 -5.71 -23.64
N SER A 54 13.27 -4.40 -23.72
CA SER A 54 13.29 -3.48 -22.59
C SER A 54 12.25 -2.39 -22.75
N PHE A 55 11.96 -1.69 -21.65
CA PHE A 55 11.01 -0.59 -21.65
C PHE A 55 11.48 0.57 -20.77
N PHE A 56 10.94 1.73 -21.08
CA PHE A 56 11.21 3.02 -20.45
C PHE A 56 9.89 3.65 -20.03
N VAL A 57 9.91 4.51 -19.01
CA VAL A 57 8.78 5.38 -18.68
C VAL A 57 9.16 6.81 -19.05
N CYS A 58 8.26 7.50 -19.74
CA CYS A 58 8.43 8.92 -20.02
C CYS A 58 8.22 9.76 -18.76
N ASN A 59 9.20 10.59 -18.42
CA ASN A 59 9.10 11.53 -17.33
C ASN A 59 9.68 12.88 -17.77
N TYR A 60 8.83 13.90 -17.82
CA TYR A 60 9.13 15.23 -18.35
C TYR A 60 9.81 15.20 -19.74
N GLY A 61 9.29 14.35 -20.63
CA GLY A 61 9.81 14.17 -21.98
C GLY A 61 11.15 13.41 -22.09
N LYS A 62 11.63 12.79 -20.99
CA LYS A 62 12.84 11.95 -20.96
C LYS A 62 12.49 10.48 -20.71
N LYS A 63 13.16 9.57 -21.41
CA LYS A 63 13.04 8.13 -21.19
C LYS A 63 13.81 7.72 -19.94
N VAL A 64 13.10 7.30 -18.90
CA VAL A 64 13.69 6.69 -17.71
C VAL A 64 13.70 5.17 -17.88
N PRO A 65 14.88 4.50 -17.86
CA PRO A 65 14.96 3.06 -18.07
C PRO A 65 14.31 2.30 -16.91
N MET A 66 13.41 1.36 -17.23
CA MET A 66 12.76 0.50 -16.23
C MET A 66 13.34 -0.91 -16.19
N GLY A 67 14.11 -1.29 -17.21
CA GLY A 67 14.79 -2.59 -17.31
C GLY A 67 14.29 -3.45 -18.46
N ALA A 68 14.73 -4.72 -18.47
CA ALA A 68 14.30 -5.72 -19.44
C ALA A 68 12.87 -6.20 -19.15
N VAL A 69 12.16 -6.62 -20.20
CA VAL A 69 10.86 -7.32 -20.05
C VAL A 69 11.09 -8.75 -19.56
N ALA A 70 10.09 -9.34 -18.89
CA ALA A 70 10.18 -10.69 -18.37
C ALA A 70 10.26 -11.74 -19.49
N ALA A 71 10.86 -12.90 -19.22
CA ALA A 71 10.89 -14.02 -20.16
C ALA A 71 9.46 -14.41 -20.59
N GLY A 72 9.26 -14.61 -21.89
CA GLY A 72 7.93 -14.89 -22.46
C GLY A 72 7.06 -13.64 -22.70
N THR A 73 7.61 -12.44 -22.55
CA THR A 73 6.94 -11.18 -22.87
C THR A 73 7.76 -10.31 -23.81
N ILE A 74 7.12 -9.34 -24.46
CA ILE A 74 7.73 -8.31 -25.30
C ILE A 74 7.06 -6.96 -25.02
N CYS A 75 7.84 -5.87 -25.00
CA CYS A 75 7.27 -4.53 -25.03
C CYS A 75 6.90 -4.19 -26.47
N LYS A 76 5.62 -3.97 -26.74
CA LYS A 76 5.10 -3.57 -28.05
C LYS A 76 4.00 -2.52 -27.88
N ASN A 77 4.07 -1.45 -28.68
CA ASN A 77 3.08 -0.37 -28.70
C ASN A 77 2.81 0.27 -27.32
N GLY A 78 3.86 0.43 -26.50
CA GLY A 78 3.75 1.01 -25.17
C GLY A 78 3.10 0.10 -24.13
N MET A 79 3.10 -1.22 -24.36
CA MET A 79 2.58 -2.21 -23.42
C MET A 79 3.53 -3.42 -23.37
N VAL A 80 3.63 -4.06 -22.20
CA VAL A 80 4.29 -5.37 -22.07
C VAL A 80 3.24 -6.45 -22.30
N VAL A 81 3.40 -7.24 -23.36
CA VAL A 81 2.47 -8.29 -23.78
C VAL A 81 3.16 -9.64 -23.80
N GLY A 82 2.42 -10.73 -23.61
CA GLY A 82 2.95 -12.08 -23.80
C GLY A 82 3.35 -12.32 -25.26
N VAL A 83 4.44 -13.03 -25.50
CA VAL A 83 4.71 -13.54 -26.85
C VAL A 83 3.79 -14.74 -27.07
N ASP A 84 2.80 -14.58 -27.95
CA ASP A 84 1.94 -15.69 -28.34
C ASP A 84 2.83 -16.80 -28.90
N SER A 85 2.95 -17.91 -28.16
CA SER A 85 3.65 -19.09 -28.65
C SER A 85 2.86 -19.63 -29.84
N PRO A 86 3.51 -19.95 -30.99
CA PRO A 86 2.84 -20.76 -32.00
C PRO A 86 2.39 -22.07 -31.35
N ALA A 87 1.13 -22.45 -31.61
CA ALA A 87 0.47 -23.59 -31.01
C ALA A 87 1.38 -24.82 -30.95
N VAL A 88 1.71 -25.25 -29.73
CA VAL A 88 2.32 -26.55 -29.49
C VAL A 88 1.27 -27.61 -29.86
N PRO A 89 1.57 -28.59 -30.74
CA PRO A 89 0.66 -29.70 -30.98
C PRO A 89 0.37 -30.45 -29.68
N ASN A 90 -0.92 -30.74 -29.43
CA ASN A 90 -1.40 -31.40 -28.23
C ASN A 90 -0.53 -32.59 -27.81
N PRO A 91 -0.10 -32.69 -26.54
CA PRO A 91 0.48 -33.92 -26.02
C PRO A 91 -0.58 -35.03 -25.98
N PRO A 92 -0.20 -36.31 -26.20
CA PRO A 92 -1.13 -37.42 -26.19
C PRO A 92 -1.77 -37.61 -24.81
N ALA A 93 -3.04 -38.05 -24.84
CA ALA A 93 -3.92 -38.21 -23.69
C ALA A 93 -3.28 -38.99 -22.54
N VAL A 94 -3.32 -38.41 -21.34
CA VAL A 94 -2.95 -39.06 -20.08
C VAL A 94 -4.08 -39.98 -19.64
N VAL A 95 -3.77 -41.26 -19.45
CA VAL A 95 -4.66 -42.30 -18.94
C VAL A 95 -4.97 -42.02 -17.44
N PRO A 96 -6.24 -42.13 -16.97
CA PRO A 96 -6.57 -41.89 -15.58
C PRO A 96 -6.00 -42.95 -14.64
N ALA A 97 -5.37 -42.53 -13.55
CA ALA A 97 -4.98 -43.39 -12.44
C ALA A 97 -6.21 -43.83 -11.60
N PRO A 98 -6.18 -45.03 -10.98
CA PRO A 98 -7.30 -45.54 -10.20
C PRO A 98 -7.51 -44.81 -8.85
N PRO A 99 -8.73 -44.83 -8.29
CA PRO A 99 -9.09 -44.02 -7.13
C PRO A 99 -8.48 -44.59 -5.83
N ASN A 100 -7.73 -43.74 -5.12
CA ASN A 100 -7.28 -44.03 -3.76
C ASN A 100 -8.41 -43.85 -2.74
N LYS A 101 -8.49 -44.81 -1.83
CA LYS A 101 -9.45 -44.90 -0.71
C LYS A 101 -9.39 -43.67 0.21
N ALA A 102 -10.56 -43.18 0.57
CA ALA A 102 -10.77 -42.16 1.59
C ALA A 102 -10.37 -42.65 3.00
N PRO A 103 -9.70 -41.81 3.83
CA PRO A 103 -9.58 -42.07 5.26
C PRO A 103 -10.85 -41.65 6.03
N MET A 104 -11.15 -42.42 7.07
CA MET A 104 -12.33 -42.29 7.94
C MET A 104 -12.31 -41.03 8.83
N PRO A 105 -13.47 -40.53 9.27
CA PRO A 105 -13.55 -39.38 10.17
C PRO A 105 -13.16 -39.74 11.60
N THR A 106 -12.25 -38.97 12.19
CA THR A 106 -11.90 -39.06 13.61
C THR A 106 -12.87 -38.20 14.43
N THR A 107 -13.64 -38.84 15.30
CA THR A 107 -14.52 -38.22 16.28
C THR A 107 -13.69 -37.64 17.43
N VAL A 108 -13.72 -36.32 17.63
CA VAL A 108 -13.16 -35.69 18.83
C VAL A 108 -14.32 -35.38 19.79
N VAL A 109 -14.33 -36.09 20.91
CA VAL A 109 -15.23 -35.85 22.05
C VAL A 109 -14.64 -34.73 22.89
N ALA A 110 -15.35 -33.61 23.01
CA ALA A 110 -15.01 -32.53 23.94
C ALA A 110 -15.60 -32.83 25.32
N ASN A 111 -14.74 -32.87 26.34
CA ASN A 111 -15.11 -33.00 27.75
C ASN A 111 -15.12 -31.59 28.38
N PRO A 112 -16.20 -31.15 29.06
CA PRO A 112 -16.27 -29.80 29.64
C PRO A 112 -15.61 -29.73 31.02
N GLN A 113 -14.90 -28.63 31.27
CA GLN A 113 -14.46 -28.21 32.62
C GLN A 113 -15.50 -27.25 33.25
N PRO A 114 -15.66 -27.25 34.59
CA PRO A 114 -16.67 -26.44 35.26
C PRO A 114 -16.17 -25.00 35.52
N ILE A 115 -17.05 -24.01 35.28
CA ILE A 115 -16.83 -22.61 35.62
C ILE A 115 -17.58 -22.31 36.93
N ALA A 116 -16.86 -21.73 37.89
CA ALA A 116 -17.36 -21.31 39.19
C ALA A 116 -18.20 -20.03 39.11
N ASN A 117 -19.24 -19.97 39.95
CA ASN A 117 -20.18 -18.87 40.11
C ASN A 117 -19.57 -17.66 40.83
N GLY A 118 -19.95 -16.45 40.38
CA GLY A 118 -19.81 -15.19 41.11
C GLY A 118 -20.99 -14.24 40.78
N PRO A 119 -21.54 -13.48 41.74
CA PRO A 119 -22.86 -12.86 41.63
C PRO A 119 -22.81 -11.42 41.12
N GLY A 120 -23.74 -11.03 40.24
CA GLY A 120 -23.88 -9.63 39.84
C GLY A 120 -25.16 -9.35 39.06
N GLY A 121 -26.07 -8.61 39.70
CA GLY A 121 -26.97 -7.59 39.11
C GLY A 121 -27.91 -7.99 37.97
N TYR A 122 -29.17 -8.24 38.31
CA TYR A 122 -30.31 -8.22 37.38
C TYR A 122 -30.61 -6.78 36.91
N GLN A 123 -30.60 -6.51 35.61
CA GLN A 123 -31.42 -5.49 34.96
C GLN A 123 -32.33 -6.16 33.92
N PRO A 124 -33.64 -5.85 33.86
CA PRO A 124 -34.53 -6.44 32.87
C PRO A 124 -34.31 -5.83 31.47
N ASN A 125 -34.09 -6.70 30.48
CA ASN A 125 -34.08 -6.34 29.06
C ASN A 125 -35.50 -5.98 28.57
N PRO A 126 -35.63 -5.02 27.64
CA PRO A 126 -36.89 -4.71 26.95
C PRO A 126 -37.32 -5.82 25.97
N PRO A 127 -38.62 -5.89 25.62
CA PRO A 127 -39.20 -7.00 24.87
C PRO A 127 -38.65 -7.16 23.45
N ALA A 128 -38.48 -8.41 23.04
CA ALA A 128 -37.94 -8.83 21.76
C ALA A 128 -38.80 -8.38 20.57
N VAL A 129 -38.14 -7.83 19.55
CA VAL A 129 -38.71 -7.58 18.22
C VAL A 129 -38.64 -8.91 17.43
N PRO A 130 -39.73 -9.34 16.75
CA PRO A 130 -39.70 -10.58 15.98
C PRO A 130 -38.77 -10.49 14.76
N PRO A 131 -38.08 -11.58 14.38
CA PRO A 131 -37.15 -11.59 13.27
C PRO A 131 -37.88 -11.44 11.91
N ALA A 132 -37.30 -10.64 11.02
CA ALA A 132 -37.76 -10.49 9.65
C ALA A 132 -37.56 -11.80 8.86
N SER A 133 -38.57 -12.17 8.08
CA SER A 133 -38.56 -13.34 7.19
C SER A 133 -37.52 -13.17 6.07
N THR A 134 -36.49 -14.01 6.07
CA THR A 134 -35.52 -14.12 4.97
C THR A 134 -35.87 -15.31 4.09
N GLY A 135 -36.76 -15.10 3.12
CA GLY A 135 -36.92 -16.05 2.01
C GLY A 135 -35.75 -15.91 1.02
N PRO A 136 -35.26 -17.00 0.40
CA PRO A 136 -34.21 -16.92 -0.61
C PRO A 136 -34.74 -16.26 -1.89
N VAL A 137 -34.06 -15.22 -2.35
CA VAL A 137 -34.33 -14.60 -3.66
C VAL A 137 -33.50 -15.37 -4.69
N THR A 138 -34.16 -16.17 -5.52
CA THR A 138 -33.53 -16.84 -6.65
C THR A 138 -33.61 -15.92 -7.86
N SER A 139 -32.47 -15.48 -8.40
CA SER A 139 -32.40 -14.74 -9.66
C SER A 139 -31.83 -15.63 -10.76
N THR A 140 -32.51 -15.70 -11.89
CA THR A 140 -32.06 -16.44 -13.09
C THR A 140 -31.57 -15.44 -14.13
N ILE A 141 -30.31 -15.57 -14.55
CA ILE A 141 -29.74 -14.77 -15.64
C ILE A 141 -30.26 -15.34 -16.96
N LEU A 142 -30.94 -14.50 -17.76
CA LEU A 142 -31.59 -14.96 -18.99
C LEU A 142 -30.71 -14.80 -20.24
N SER A 143 -29.79 -13.83 -20.27
CA SER A 143 -28.76 -13.75 -21.30
C SER A 143 -27.63 -12.81 -20.88
N THR A 144 -26.47 -12.98 -21.52
CA THR A 144 -25.33 -12.06 -21.43
C THR A 144 -24.99 -11.64 -22.84
N VAL A 145 -24.97 -10.33 -23.10
CA VAL A 145 -24.56 -9.76 -24.39
C VAL A 145 -23.26 -9.00 -24.17
N TYR A 146 -22.24 -9.33 -24.96
CA TYR A 146 -20.96 -8.64 -24.97
C TYR A 146 -20.94 -7.69 -26.16
N ASP A 147 -20.74 -6.40 -25.88
CA ASP A 147 -20.42 -5.43 -26.93
C ASP A 147 -18.92 -5.11 -26.83
N VAL A 148 -18.20 -5.30 -27.94
CA VAL A 148 -16.77 -5.05 -28.03
C VAL A 148 -16.57 -3.96 -29.06
N THR A 149 -16.55 -2.73 -28.58
CA THR A 149 -15.99 -1.61 -29.35
C THR A 149 -14.66 -1.22 -28.71
N SER A 150 -13.68 -0.90 -29.57
CA SER A 150 -12.30 -0.67 -29.19
C SER A 150 -12.20 0.30 -28.01
N SER A 151 -11.69 -0.24 -26.89
CA SER A 151 -11.31 0.39 -25.61
C SER A 151 -12.22 0.27 -24.38
N THR A 152 -13.44 -0.29 -24.44
CA THR A 152 -14.18 -0.61 -23.19
C THR A 152 -15.14 -1.80 -23.34
N SER A 153 -15.20 -2.69 -22.34
CA SER A 153 -16.19 -3.78 -22.28
C SER A 153 -17.29 -3.42 -21.27
N THR A 154 -18.54 -3.34 -21.74
CA THR A 154 -19.72 -3.12 -20.89
C THR A 154 -20.55 -4.39 -20.85
N VAL A 155 -20.85 -4.88 -19.64
CA VAL A 155 -21.71 -6.06 -19.44
C VAL A 155 -23.12 -5.59 -19.08
N TYR A 156 -24.10 -5.93 -19.92
CA TYR A 156 -25.52 -5.72 -19.62
C TYR A 156 -26.12 -6.99 -19.03
N VAL A 157 -26.72 -6.89 -17.84
CA VAL A 157 -27.44 -8.00 -17.20
C VAL A 157 -28.91 -7.63 -17.09
N THR A 158 -29.77 -8.40 -17.74
CA THR A 158 -31.23 -8.27 -17.61
C THR A 158 -31.71 -9.32 -16.60
N VAL A 159 -32.29 -8.86 -15.49
CA VAL A 159 -32.91 -9.72 -14.47
C VAL A 159 -34.42 -9.52 -14.52
N SER A 160 -35.19 -10.59 -14.70
CA SER A 160 -36.66 -10.57 -14.60
C SER A 160 -37.12 -11.21 -13.30
N GLY A 161 -37.89 -10.45 -12.51
CA GLY A 161 -38.63 -10.92 -11.34
C GLY A 161 -39.76 -9.94 -11.05
N VAL A 162 -40.92 -10.45 -10.64
CA VAL A 162 -42.07 -9.62 -10.24
C VAL A 162 -41.72 -8.97 -8.90
N PRO A 163 -41.71 -7.63 -8.78
CA PRO A 163 -41.48 -6.99 -7.49
C PRO A 163 -42.62 -7.34 -6.53
N PRO A 164 -42.34 -7.65 -5.25
CA PRO A 164 -43.40 -7.80 -4.27
C PRO A 164 -44.19 -6.48 -4.20
N SER A 165 -45.52 -6.59 -4.34
CA SER A 165 -46.46 -5.47 -4.23
C SER A 165 -46.25 -4.73 -2.90
N SER A 166 -45.60 -3.57 -2.95
CA SER A 166 -45.40 -2.70 -1.80
C SER A 166 -46.57 -1.74 -1.67
N ALA A 167 -47.34 -1.91 -0.60
CA ALA A 167 -48.27 -0.92 -0.10
C ALA A 167 -47.57 0.43 0.13
N ASN A 168 -48.27 1.52 -0.18
CA ASN A 168 -47.88 2.91 0.00
C ASN A 168 -47.12 3.14 1.33
N SER A 169 -45.82 3.41 1.24
CA SER A 169 -45.04 4.09 2.25
C SER A 169 -44.17 5.11 1.52
N ALA A 170 -44.39 6.39 1.82
CA ALA A 170 -43.70 7.49 1.19
C ALA A 170 -42.18 7.31 1.33
N ALA A 171 -41.48 7.28 0.20
CA ALA A 171 -40.03 7.25 0.17
C ALA A 171 -39.48 8.50 0.89
N PRO A 172 -38.48 8.38 1.78
CA PRO A 172 -37.78 9.54 2.29
C PRO A 172 -37.14 10.26 1.11
N THR A 173 -37.47 11.54 0.93
CA THR A 173 -36.79 12.41 -0.01
C THR A 173 -35.34 12.54 0.44
N TYR A 174 -34.43 11.78 -0.16
CA TYR A 174 -33.01 12.08 -0.10
C TYR A 174 -32.81 13.43 -0.76
N ALA A 175 -32.52 14.44 0.06
CA ALA A 175 -32.03 15.71 -0.42
C ALA A 175 -30.81 15.43 -1.34
N PRO A 176 -30.71 16.08 -2.50
CA PRO A 176 -29.52 15.97 -3.33
C PRO A 176 -28.29 16.29 -2.48
N ALA A 177 -27.24 15.49 -2.62
CA ALA A 177 -25.95 15.74 -1.98
C ALA A 177 -25.59 17.21 -2.22
N PRO A 178 -25.20 17.98 -1.19
CA PRO A 178 -24.83 19.36 -1.38
C PRO A 178 -23.71 19.36 -2.42
N THR A 179 -23.94 20.07 -3.53
CA THR A 179 -22.91 20.43 -4.50
C THR A 179 -21.91 21.31 -3.78
N GLY A 180 -20.98 20.67 -3.06
CA GLY A 180 -19.86 21.31 -2.41
C GLY A 180 -19.13 22.12 -3.48
N GLY A 181 -19.10 23.44 -3.31
CA GLY A 181 -18.36 24.33 -4.18
C GLY A 181 -16.96 23.78 -4.37
N ALA A 182 -16.46 23.83 -5.61
CA ALA A 182 -15.12 23.39 -5.97
C ALA A 182 -14.10 24.03 -5.01
N THR A 183 -13.70 23.27 -4.01
CA THR A 183 -12.63 23.65 -3.10
C THR A 183 -11.36 23.60 -3.92
N SER A 184 -10.65 24.73 -3.99
CA SER A 184 -9.34 24.74 -4.63
C SER A 184 -8.47 23.68 -3.95
N PRO A 185 -7.70 22.89 -4.71
CA PRO A 185 -6.86 21.85 -4.13
C PRO A 185 -5.91 22.45 -3.09
N VAL A 186 -5.74 21.75 -1.98
CA VAL A 186 -4.87 22.17 -0.88
C VAL A 186 -3.45 22.33 -1.40
N LYS A 187 -2.86 23.52 -1.18
CA LYS A 187 -1.48 23.79 -1.62
C LYS A 187 -0.50 23.45 -0.50
N ILE A 188 0.36 22.47 -0.77
CA ILE A 188 1.51 22.14 0.09
C ILE A 188 2.69 23.00 -0.33
N THR A 189 3.20 23.79 0.60
CA THR A 189 4.37 24.65 0.40
C THR A 189 5.44 24.33 1.44
N GLU A 190 6.66 24.82 1.21
CA GLU A 190 7.75 24.66 2.17
C GLU A 190 7.39 25.29 3.53
N GLN A 191 6.72 26.46 3.53
CA GLN A 191 6.29 27.14 4.74
C GLN A 191 5.24 26.33 5.52
N VAL A 192 4.30 25.69 4.80
CA VAL A 192 3.33 24.77 5.42
C VAL A 192 4.07 23.64 6.11
N VAL A 193 5.02 23.01 5.41
CA VAL A 193 5.78 21.88 5.97
C VAL A 193 6.63 22.31 7.17
N LEU A 194 7.33 23.44 7.09
CA LEU A 194 8.13 23.99 8.20
C LEU A 194 7.30 24.36 9.43
N ALA A 195 6.04 24.78 9.24
CA ALA A 195 5.16 25.06 10.37
C ALA A 195 4.80 23.79 11.17
N VAL A 196 4.70 22.64 10.50
CA VAL A 196 4.30 21.36 11.10
C VAL A 196 5.50 20.53 11.55
N ALA A 197 6.59 20.58 10.79
CA ALA A 197 7.85 19.87 11.03
C ALA A 197 9.02 20.85 11.11
N PRO A 198 9.16 21.67 12.18
CA PRO A 198 10.11 22.79 12.20
C PRO A 198 11.58 22.39 12.04
N SER A 199 11.98 21.23 12.57
CA SER A 199 13.36 20.79 12.45
C SER A 199 13.69 20.22 11.07
N SER A 200 12.70 20.08 10.16
CA SER A 200 12.93 19.74 8.75
C SER A 200 13.55 20.90 7.94
N ASN A 201 13.89 22.03 8.55
CA ASN A 201 14.66 23.09 7.88
C ASN A 201 16.08 22.67 7.47
N THR A 202 16.63 21.60 8.06
CA THR A 202 17.96 21.09 7.72
C THR A 202 18.08 19.59 8.01
N CYS A 203 18.86 18.87 7.22
CA CYS A 203 19.29 17.49 7.54
C CYS A 203 20.70 17.41 8.13
N SER A 204 21.34 18.56 8.36
CA SER A 204 22.66 18.60 8.99
C SER A 204 22.61 17.98 10.39
N GLY A 205 23.52 17.05 10.66
CA GLY A 205 23.60 16.36 11.95
C GLY A 205 22.54 15.29 12.19
N ALA A 206 21.74 14.90 11.18
CA ALA A 206 20.80 13.80 11.31
C ALA A 206 21.54 12.48 11.60
N SER A 207 21.05 11.69 12.56
CA SER A 207 21.62 10.38 12.91
C SER A 207 21.50 9.37 11.76
N PHE A 208 20.52 9.54 10.88
CA PHE A 208 20.31 8.72 9.67
C PHE A 208 20.16 9.65 8.45
N PRO A 209 21.27 10.16 7.90
CA PRO A 209 21.23 11.14 6.81
C PRO A 209 20.44 10.66 5.58
N ASP A 210 20.54 9.37 5.24
CA ASP A 210 19.87 8.77 4.09
C ASP A 210 18.34 8.69 4.24
N GLU A 211 17.84 8.82 5.47
CA GLU A 211 16.40 8.85 5.76
C GLU A 211 15.85 10.28 5.89
N CYS A 212 16.74 11.25 6.06
CA CYS A 212 16.36 12.63 6.33
C CYS A 212 15.95 13.36 5.07
N ASN A 213 14.85 14.11 5.15
CA ASN A 213 14.46 15.06 4.12
C ASN A 213 14.20 16.43 4.75
N THR A 214 14.63 17.48 4.06
CA THR A 214 14.23 18.84 4.38
C THR A 214 12.79 19.10 3.96
N ALA A 215 12.16 20.15 4.51
CA ALA A 215 10.85 20.62 4.10
C ALA A 215 10.77 20.83 2.58
N LYS A 216 11.79 21.49 2.02
CA LYS A 216 11.90 21.76 0.59
C LYS A 216 11.89 20.50 -0.26
N GLU A 217 12.62 19.47 0.17
CA GLU A 217 12.67 18.17 -0.52
C GLU A 217 11.36 17.40 -0.37
N ALA A 218 10.68 17.50 0.78
CA ALA A 218 9.44 16.78 1.07
C ALA A 218 8.24 17.29 0.25
N VAL A 219 8.13 18.60 0.03
CA VAL A 219 6.99 19.26 -0.64
C VAL A 219 6.54 18.58 -1.94
N PRO A 220 7.40 18.34 -2.95
CA PRO A 220 6.95 17.75 -4.20
C PRO A 220 6.37 16.33 -4.01
N PHE A 221 6.94 15.53 -3.10
CA PHE A 221 6.47 14.17 -2.87
C PHE A 221 5.16 14.12 -2.08
N ILE A 222 4.99 15.01 -1.09
CA ILE A 222 3.73 15.15 -0.36
C ILE A 222 2.63 15.62 -1.31
N ALA A 223 2.89 16.64 -2.11
CA ALA A 223 1.93 17.16 -3.08
C ALA A 223 1.51 16.09 -4.10
N ALA A 224 2.47 15.36 -4.67
CA ALA A 224 2.19 14.26 -5.60
C ALA A 224 1.39 13.13 -4.94
N GLY A 225 1.70 12.79 -3.68
CA GLY A 225 0.92 11.82 -2.91
C GLY A 225 -0.52 12.29 -2.69
N PHE A 226 -0.71 13.55 -2.30
CA PHE A 226 -2.03 14.12 -2.06
C PHE A 226 -2.86 14.21 -3.35
N GLU A 227 -2.24 14.58 -4.47
CA GLU A 227 -2.89 14.55 -5.78
C GLU A 227 -3.31 13.13 -6.17
N LYS A 228 -2.40 12.16 -6.09
CA LYS A 228 -2.65 10.75 -6.43
C LYS A 228 -3.85 10.17 -5.66
N PHE A 229 -3.99 10.53 -4.39
CA PHE A 229 -5.02 10.01 -3.50
C PHE A 229 -6.19 10.99 -3.27
N GLN A 230 -6.27 12.06 -4.06
CA GLN A 230 -7.36 13.04 -4.04
C GLN A 230 -7.60 13.69 -2.66
N ILE A 231 -6.52 13.99 -1.94
CA ILE A 231 -6.55 14.70 -0.66
C ILE A 231 -6.77 16.18 -0.92
N ASN A 232 -8.02 16.63 -0.79
CA ASN A 232 -8.46 17.93 -1.31
C ASN A 232 -9.00 18.88 -0.23
N THR A 233 -9.15 18.44 1.01
CA THR A 233 -9.62 19.32 2.10
C THR A 233 -8.52 19.61 3.12
N ILE A 234 -8.63 20.76 3.79
CA ILE A 234 -7.70 21.13 4.87
C ILE A 234 -7.69 20.08 5.99
N GLY A 235 -8.85 19.53 6.35
CA GLY A 235 -8.95 18.51 7.41
C GLY A 235 -8.19 17.23 7.06
N GLU A 236 -8.34 16.74 5.83
CA GLU A 236 -7.59 15.57 5.35
C GLU A 236 -6.09 15.85 5.30
N ALA A 237 -5.69 16.93 4.63
CA ALA A 237 -4.29 17.29 4.46
C ALA A 237 -3.58 17.54 5.80
N ALA A 238 -4.24 18.22 6.75
CA ALA A 238 -3.69 18.49 8.07
C ALA A 238 -3.50 17.21 8.90
N ALA A 239 -4.47 16.29 8.85
CA ALA A 239 -4.39 15.01 9.56
C ALA A 239 -3.21 14.17 9.06
N LEU A 240 -3.04 14.07 7.73
CA LEU A 240 -1.95 13.31 7.13
C LEU A 240 -0.58 13.96 7.38
N LEU A 241 -0.47 15.27 7.17
CA LEU A 241 0.80 15.99 7.36
C LEU A 241 1.27 15.96 8.81
N SER A 242 0.35 16.14 9.77
CA SER A 242 0.68 16.08 11.19
C SER A 242 1.15 14.70 11.64
N ILE A 243 0.53 13.62 11.15
CA ILE A 243 0.98 12.26 11.45
C ILE A 243 2.34 11.98 10.80
N MET A 244 2.55 12.37 9.54
CA MET A 244 3.86 12.18 8.93
C MET A 244 4.96 12.91 9.70
N ALA A 245 4.74 14.18 10.08
CA ALA A 245 5.72 14.94 10.85
C ALA A 245 5.99 14.30 12.21
N PHE A 246 4.94 13.93 12.95
CA PHE A 246 5.07 13.35 14.29
C PHE A 246 5.80 12.01 14.27
N GLU A 247 5.35 11.07 13.44
CA GLU A 247 5.83 9.69 13.45
C GLU A 247 7.27 9.56 12.90
N SER A 248 7.68 10.45 11.99
CA SER A 248 9.03 10.46 11.42
C SER A 248 10.01 11.40 12.11
N GLY A 249 9.58 12.03 13.22
CA GLY A 249 10.37 13.03 13.93
C GLY A 249 10.79 14.16 13.02
N ASP A 250 9.85 14.90 12.41
CA ASP A 250 10.08 15.97 11.43
C ASP A 250 10.85 15.50 10.19
N PHE A 251 10.45 14.36 9.65
CA PHE A 251 11.02 13.74 8.45
C PHE A 251 12.49 13.32 8.57
N LYS A 252 13.00 13.13 9.79
CA LYS A 252 14.35 12.60 10.03
C LYS A 252 14.46 11.10 9.87
N PHE A 253 13.35 10.38 9.99
CA PHE A 253 13.32 8.93 9.96
C PHE A 253 12.32 8.40 8.92
N ASN A 254 12.69 7.32 8.27
CA ASN A 254 11.84 6.49 7.42
C ASN A 254 11.69 5.08 8.03
N ILE A 255 12.48 4.75 9.04
CA ILE A 255 12.47 3.47 9.74
C ILE A 255 12.27 3.73 11.23
N ASN A 256 11.50 2.86 11.90
CA ASN A 256 11.45 2.89 13.36
C ASN A 256 12.80 2.38 13.91
N HIS A 257 13.58 3.28 14.50
CA HIS A 257 14.88 2.97 15.13
C HIS A 257 14.81 2.78 16.64
N PHE A 258 13.80 3.32 17.33
CA PHE A 258 13.74 3.37 18.79
C PHE A 258 12.34 3.02 19.32
N PRO A 259 12.14 1.84 19.95
CA PRO A 259 13.13 0.78 20.25
C PRO A 259 13.54 -0.06 19.03
N GLY A 260 12.99 0.23 17.84
CA GLY A 260 13.18 -0.57 16.65
C GLY A 260 12.05 -1.58 16.47
N ARG A 261 11.44 -1.60 15.28
CA ARG A 261 10.44 -2.62 14.93
C ARG A 261 10.65 -3.11 13.50
N PRO A 262 11.03 -4.39 13.31
CA PRO A 262 11.23 -4.96 11.98
C PRO A 262 10.02 -4.77 11.08
N GLY A 263 10.28 -4.35 9.84
CA GLY A 263 9.25 -4.07 8.84
C GLY A 263 8.44 -2.79 9.04
N GLN A 264 8.52 -2.09 10.17
CA GLN A 264 7.86 -0.79 10.34
C GLN A 264 8.67 0.33 9.69
N GLY A 265 8.01 1.25 8.97
CA GLY A 265 8.66 2.39 8.33
C GLY A 265 7.74 3.29 7.52
N THR A 266 8.30 4.06 6.59
CA THR A 266 7.76 5.25 5.91
C THR A 266 7.69 6.50 6.79
N LYS A 267 7.39 7.67 6.22
CA LYS A 267 7.17 8.91 6.99
C LYS A 267 5.95 8.82 7.92
N ALA A 268 5.03 7.89 7.67
CA ALA A 268 3.87 7.64 8.53
C ALA A 268 4.07 6.48 9.51
N MET A 269 5.27 5.88 9.58
CA MET A 269 5.59 4.72 10.44
C MET A 269 4.57 3.57 10.37
N LEU A 270 4.11 3.26 9.16
CA LEU A 270 3.23 2.14 8.87
C LEU A 270 3.78 0.82 9.42
N MET A 271 2.87 0.05 10.00
CA MET A 271 3.12 -1.30 10.50
C MET A 271 3.43 -2.31 9.38
N ALA A 272 4.18 -3.37 9.69
CA ALA A 272 4.65 -4.35 8.71
C ALA A 272 3.53 -4.96 7.84
N ASN A 273 2.35 -5.21 8.43
CA ASN A 273 1.17 -5.69 7.70
C ASN A 273 0.68 -4.68 6.65
N PHE A 274 0.72 -3.39 6.95
CA PHE A 274 0.37 -2.34 5.98
C PHE A 274 1.49 -2.09 4.98
N ILE A 275 2.75 -2.25 5.39
CA ILE A 275 3.91 -2.14 4.49
C ILE A 275 3.85 -3.20 3.39
N VAL A 276 3.47 -4.44 3.69
CA VAL A 276 3.27 -5.48 2.67
C VAL A 276 2.17 -5.07 1.70
N SER A 277 0.99 -4.68 2.20
CA SER A 277 -0.11 -4.23 1.34
C SER A 277 0.28 -3.02 0.49
N TYR A 278 1.04 -2.09 1.04
CA TYR A 278 1.48 -0.90 0.31
C TYR A 278 2.52 -1.25 -0.75
N ALA A 279 3.52 -2.08 -0.41
CA ALA A 279 4.53 -2.56 -1.35
C ALA A 279 3.88 -3.26 -2.55
N GLN A 280 2.83 -4.04 -2.30
CA GLN A 280 2.08 -4.76 -3.34
C GLN A 280 1.37 -3.83 -4.34
N THR A 281 1.11 -2.57 -4.00
CA THR A 281 0.61 -1.57 -4.96
C THR A 281 1.63 -1.21 -6.05
N PHE A 282 2.91 -1.56 -5.85
CA PHE A 282 4.01 -1.30 -6.78
C PHE A 282 4.50 -2.56 -7.51
N GLY A 283 3.90 -3.72 -7.25
CA GLY A 283 4.27 -4.99 -7.87
C GLY A 283 4.25 -6.17 -6.90
N SER A 284 4.46 -7.38 -7.41
CA SER A 284 4.54 -8.57 -6.55
C SER A 284 5.75 -8.49 -5.60
N THR A 285 5.58 -9.09 -4.42
CA THR A 285 6.63 -9.26 -3.39
C THR A 285 7.17 -10.70 -3.34
N ASP A 286 6.78 -11.57 -4.28
CA ASP A 286 7.15 -12.98 -4.31
C ASP A 286 8.65 -13.22 -4.48
N ASN A 287 9.38 -12.27 -5.08
CA ASN A 287 10.84 -12.30 -5.17
C ASN A 287 11.53 -12.10 -3.82
N ILE A 288 10.83 -11.54 -2.83
CA ILE A 288 11.30 -11.41 -1.44
C ILE A 288 10.93 -12.69 -0.67
N ALA A 289 9.65 -13.06 -0.70
CA ALA A 289 9.13 -14.28 -0.10
C ALA A 289 7.82 -14.68 -0.82
N PRO A 290 7.73 -15.89 -1.41
CA PRO A 290 6.52 -16.34 -2.09
C PRO A 290 5.29 -16.33 -1.19
N GLY A 291 4.19 -15.73 -1.67
CA GLY A 291 2.92 -15.70 -0.94
C GLY A 291 2.92 -14.76 0.28
N LEU A 292 3.83 -13.79 0.34
CA LEU A 292 3.84 -12.78 1.40
C LEU A 292 2.53 -11.98 1.41
N SER A 293 1.94 -11.79 2.59
CA SER A 293 0.69 -11.05 2.77
C SER A 293 0.65 -10.30 4.10
N SER A 294 -0.30 -9.38 4.24
CA SER A 294 -0.56 -8.70 5.52
C SER A 294 -0.94 -9.67 6.65
N SER A 295 -1.52 -10.83 6.33
CA SER A 295 -1.94 -11.83 7.31
C SER A 295 -0.83 -12.75 7.79
N ASN A 296 0.27 -12.89 7.04
CA ASN A 296 1.36 -13.80 7.40
C ASN A 296 2.69 -13.09 7.73
N ILE A 297 2.78 -11.77 7.54
CA ILE A 297 4.03 -11.02 7.72
C ILE A 297 4.57 -11.10 9.15
N ASP A 298 3.71 -11.17 10.17
CA ASP A 298 4.15 -11.20 11.56
C ASP A 298 4.95 -12.46 11.90
N ALA A 299 4.64 -13.57 11.23
CA ALA A 299 5.35 -14.84 11.36
C ALA A 299 6.66 -14.90 10.56
N GLN A 300 6.93 -13.91 9.70
CA GLN A 300 8.15 -13.86 8.91
C GLN A 300 9.36 -13.41 9.74
N SER A 301 10.55 -13.75 9.25
CA SER A 301 11.81 -13.26 9.82
C SER A 301 11.94 -11.74 9.70
N ASP A 302 12.74 -11.15 10.58
CA ASP A 302 13.02 -9.71 10.55
C ASP A 302 13.67 -9.28 9.24
N ASP A 303 14.50 -10.14 8.63
CA ASP A 303 15.09 -9.90 7.31
C ASP A 303 14.02 -9.77 6.21
N ILE A 304 13.03 -10.66 6.18
CA ILE A 304 11.92 -10.58 5.22
C ILE A 304 11.10 -9.30 5.45
N LYS A 305 10.77 -9.00 6.71
CA LYS A 305 10.05 -7.77 7.10
C LYS A 305 10.80 -6.52 6.64
N ASN A 306 12.12 -6.49 6.81
CA ASN A 306 12.95 -5.35 6.43
C ASN A 306 13.12 -5.24 4.91
N LYS A 307 13.23 -6.36 4.19
CA LYS A 307 13.29 -6.39 2.71
C LYS A 307 12.01 -5.84 2.08
N VAL A 308 10.83 -6.24 2.58
CA VAL A 308 9.57 -5.69 2.06
C VAL A 308 9.41 -4.21 2.41
N ARG A 309 9.84 -3.78 3.61
CA ARG A 309 9.88 -2.36 3.96
C ARG A 309 10.74 -1.55 3.00
N ALA A 310 11.92 -2.05 2.61
CA ALA A 310 12.82 -1.33 1.71
C ALA A 310 12.16 -0.94 0.36
N VAL A 311 11.16 -1.70 -0.09
CA VAL A 311 10.40 -1.41 -1.31
C VAL A 311 9.68 -0.06 -1.24
N VAL A 312 9.33 0.44 -0.05
CA VAL A 312 8.50 1.64 0.12
C VAL A 312 9.24 2.84 0.71
N LEU A 313 10.58 2.79 0.79
CA LEU A 313 11.38 3.86 1.42
C LEU A 313 11.88 4.96 0.47
N SER A 314 11.65 4.85 -0.84
CA SER A 314 11.94 5.96 -1.76
C SER A 314 11.09 7.17 -1.42
N ASN A 315 11.56 8.39 -1.70
CA ASN A 315 10.85 9.62 -1.34
C ASN A 315 9.41 9.65 -1.88
N GLU A 316 9.20 9.21 -3.13
CA GLU A 316 7.88 9.16 -3.76
C GLU A 316 6.92 8.25 -2.99
N ARG A 317 7.42 7.13 -2.47
CA ARG A 317 6.60 6.11 -1.78
C ARG A 317 6.41 6.46 -0.31
N THR A 318 7.48 6.84 0.37
CA THR A 318 7.45 7.10 1.82
C THR A 318 6.54 8.28 2.19
N PHE A 319 6.52 9.35 1.37
CA PHE A 319 5.64 10.50 1.59
C PHE A 319 4.21 10.26 1.11
N ALA A 320 4.00 9.38 0.13
CA ALA A 320 2.66 9.01 -0.32
C ALA A 320 1.98 7.98 0.61
N ALA A 321 2.74 7.31 1.49
CA ALA A 321 2.26 6.25 2.37
C ALA A 321 1.10 6.67 3.28
N ALA A 322 1.13 7.89 3.82
CA ALA A 322 0.05 8.39 4.69
C ALA A 322 -1.27 8.54 3.94
N ALA A 323 -1.21 9.09 2.72
CA ALA A 323 -2.38 9.29 1.86
C ALA A 323 -2.93 7.96 1.35
N TRP A 324 -2.04 7.02 0.99
CA TRP A 324 -2.44 5.64 0.67
C TRP A 324 -3.17 4.97 1.82
N PHE A 325 -2.56 4.99 3.02
CA PHE A 325 -3.14 4.36 4.20
C PHE A 325 -4.51 4.94 4.52
N TYR A 326 -4.64 6.26 4.48
CA TYR A 326 -5.92 6.92 4.69
C TYR A 326 -6.97 6.51 3.66
N SER A 327 -6.61 6.48 2.38
CA SER A 327 -7.54 6.13 1.31
C SER A 327 -8.03 4.68 1.40
N ASP A 328 -7.11 3.74 1.65
CA ASP A 328 -7.37 2.31 1.53
C ASP A 328 -7.74 1.63 2.86
N MET A 329 -7.31 2.19 4.01
CA MET A 329 -7.51 1.57 5.32
C MET A 329 -8.58 2.28 6.17
N CYS A 330 -8.84 3.56 5.94
CA CYS A 330 -9.87 4.26 6.71
C CYS A 330 -11.28 4.02 6.13
N SER A 331 -12.24 3.84 7.03
CA SER A 331 -13.66 3.79 6.68
C SER A 331 -14.14 5.13 6.10
N GLU A 332 -15.17 5.08 5.26
CA GLU A 332 -15.74 6.30 4.66
C GLU A 332 -16.31 7.26 5.72
N SER A 333 -16.75 6.78 6.88
CA SER A 333 -17.22 7.64 7.98
C SER A 333 -16.12 8.53 8.53
N VAL A 334 -14.91 7.96 8.75
CA VAL A 334 -13.73 8.72 9.19
C VAL A 334 -13.33 9.73 8.12
N LYS A 335 -13.29 9.29 6.85
CA LYS A 335 -12.92 10.16 5.72
C LYS A 335 -13.88 11.33 5.55
N ALA A 336 -15.19 11.07 5.60
CA ALA A 336 -16.22 12.11 5.52
C ALA A 336 -16.10 13.13 6.65
N GLY A 337 -15.72 12.70 7.86
CA GLY A 337 -15.44 13.59 8.99
C GLY A 337 -14.35 14.62 8.67
N LEU A 338 -13.19 14.17 8.17
CA LEU A 338 -12.08 15.06 7.81
C LEU A 338 -12.38 15.92 6.57
N ARG A 339 -13.17 15.41 5.61
CA ARG A 339 -13.61 16.20 4.45
C ARG A 339 -14.53 17.35 4.82
N LYS A 340 -15.38 17.16 5.83
CA LYS A 340 -16.33 18.19 6.29
C LYS A 340 -15.61 19.42 6.84
N GLY A 341 -14.44 19.24 7.45
CA GLY A 341 -13.60 20.33 7.92
C GLY A 341 -12.62 19.91 9.01
N PRO A 342 -11.66 20.79 9.34
CA PRO A 342 -10.60 20.50 10.30
C PRO A 342 -11.09 20.64 11.76
N THR A 343 -11.81 19.64 12.27
CA THR A 343 -12.27 19.62 13.68
C THR A 343 -11.42 18.69 14.53
N ILE A 344 -11.37 18.91 15.86
CA ILE A 344 -10.68 17.99 16.78
C ILE A 344 -11.39 16.64 16.83
N ALA A 345 -12.73 16.62 16.75
CA ALA A 345 -13.51 15.39 16.76
C ALA A 345 -13.19 14.49 15.56
N ALA A 346 -13.21 15.03 14.33
CA ALA A 346 -12.90 14.26 13.13
C ALA A 346 -11.45 13.74 13.12
N TRP A 347 -10.52 14.54 13.63
CA TRP A 347 -9.13 14.11 13.78
C TRP A 347 -8.97 13.03 14.85
N THR A 348 -9.69 13.15 15.97
CA THR A 348 -9.72 12.11 17.02
C THR A 348 -10.24 10.79 16.48
N ASP A 349 -11.30 10.83 15.67
CA ASP A 349 -11.84 9.64 14.99
C ASP A 349 -10.81 9.04 14.03
N TYR A 350 -10.10 9.86 13.27
CA TYR A 350 -9.01 9.38 12.41
C TYR A 350 -7.91 8.67 13.22
N ILE A 351 -7.44 9.26 14.31
CA ILE A 351 -6.39 8.69 15.16
C ILE A 351 -6.84 7.38 15.83
N THR A 352 -8.05 7.37 16.38
CA THR A 352 -8.51 6.25 17.22
C THR A 352 -9.14 5.12 16.41
N GLN A 353 -9.89 5.43 15.36
CA GLN A 353 -10.67 4.45 14.60
C GLN A 353 -9.96 3.97 13.33
N CYS A 354 -9.05 4.76 12.76
CA CYS A 354 -8.29 4.36 11.57
C CYS A 354 -6.82 4.07 11.87
N VAL A 355 -6.08 5.02 12.44
CA VAL A 355 -4.67 4.80 12.79
C VAL A 355 -4.54 3.76 13.93
N GLY A 356 -5.56 3.66 14.79
CA GLY A 356 -5.65 2.65 15.84
C GLY A 356 -4.76 2.95 17.05
N THR A 357 -4.61 4.23 17.38
CA THR A 357 -3.77 4.70 18.50
C THR A 357 -4.49 5.76 19.33
N THR A 358 -3.84 6.27 20.36
CA THR A 358 -4.43 7.27 21.26
C THR A 358 -4.14 8.69 20.81
N VAL A 359 -5.08 9.59 21.06
CA VAL A 359 -4.85 11.02 20.97
C VAL A 359 -3.94 11.45 22.12
N THR A 360 -2.87 12.18 21.80
CA THR A 360 -1.97 12.82 22.75
C THR A 360 -1.96 14.32 22.52
N GLU A 361 -1.51 15.08 23.52
CA GLU A 361 -1.37 16.52 23.40
C GLU A 361 -0.42 16.90 22.24
N ASP A 362 0.74 16.25 22.14
CA ASP A 362 1.71 16.54 21.07
C ASP A 362 1.14 16.29 19.67
N ARG A 363 0.41 15.19 19.48
CA ARG A 363 -0.27 14.89 18.21
C ARG A 363 -1.34 15.94 17.89
N THR A 364 -2.08 16.38 18.90
CA THR A 364 -3.12 17.41 18.77
C THR A 364 -2.50 18.76 18.38
N VAL A 365 -1.40 19.14 19.03
CA VAL A 365 -0.63 20.34 18.71
C VAL A 365 -0.12 20.30 17.27
N GLY A 366 0.41 19.16 16.82
CA GLY A 366 0.85 18.96 15.44
C GLY A 366 -0.29 19.15 14.44
N TYR A 367 -1.46 18.56 14.72
CA TYR A 367 -2.65 18.73 13.88
C TYR A 367 -3.12 20.18 13.81
N VAL A 368 -3.25 20.87 14.94
CA VAL A 368 -3.66 22.28 14.99
C VAL A 368 -2.69 23.16 14.19
N LYS A 369 -1.37 22.95 14.33
CA LYS A 369 -0.36 23.65 13.51
C LYS A 369 -0.58 23.43 12.02
N ALA A 370 -0.86 22.18 11.62
CA ALA A 370 -1.10 21.85 10.22
C ALA A 370 -2.36 22.52 9.67
N VAL A 371 -3.46 22.52 10.42
CA VAL A 371 -4.69 23.22 10.04
C VAL A 371 -4.43 24.71 9.81
N MET A 372 -3.77 25.37 10.77
CA MET A 372 -3.49 26.81 10.69
C MET A 372 -2.54 27.13 9.51
N ALA A 373 -1.51 26.31 9.31
CA ALA A 373 -0.55 26.50 8.21
C ALA A 373 -1.21 26.37 6.83
N LEU A 374 -2.21 25.49 6.70
CA LEU A 374 -2.99 25.27 5.50
C LEU A 374 -4.10 26.33 5.29
N GLY A 375 -4.17 27.34 6.15
CA GLY A 375 -5.15 28.44 6.05
C GLY A 375 -6.52 28.12 6.67
N GLY A 376 -6.61 27.08 7.48
CA GLY A 376 -7.79 26.81 8.30
C GLY A 376 -7.88 27.70 9.54
N SER A 377 -9.05 27.74 10.16
CA SER A 377 -9.23 28.33 11.49
C SER A 377 -8.83 27.34 12.59
N THR A 378 -8.57 27.83 13.81
CA THR A 378 -8.34 26.97 14.97
C THR A 378 -9.46 25.94 15.08
N PRO A 379 -9.15 24.63 15.08
CA PRO A 379 -10.14 23.59 15.25
C PRO A 379 -10.91 23.78 16.55
N ALA A 380 -12.24 23.78 16.45
CA ALA A 380 -13.13 23.72 17.60
C ALA A 380 -13.23 22.30 18.16
#